data_AF-A0AAP8N4S6-F1
#
_entry.id   AF-A0AAP8N4S6-F1
#
_cell.length_a   1.000
_cell.length_b   1.000
_cell.length_c   1.000
_cell.angle_alpha   90.00
_cell.angle_beta   90.00
_cell.angle_gamma   90.00
#
_symmetry.space_group_name_H-M   'P 1'
#
loop_
_entity.id
_entity.type
_entity.pdbx_description
1 polymer ?
#
loop_
_entity_poly.entity_id
_entity_poly.type
_entity_poly.pdbx_seq_one_letter_code
_entity_poly.pdbx_strand_id
1 'polypeptide(L)' 'VVFHATKEKDYIKRVIGLPGDTVEYKNDVLYVNDKAYKEAYLNEYKKETTDGPLTENFKLEEITGKKTVPKGEVFV' A
#
# COMPACT_ATOMS: atom_id res chain seq x y z
N VAL A 1 -2.19 11.84 0.80
CA VAL A 1 -3.59 12.33 0.69
C VAL A 1 -4.17 12.52 2.07
N VAL A 2 -5.04 13.51 2.22
CA VAL A 2 -5.85 13.73 3.43
C VAL A 2 -7.29 13.42 3.05
N PHE A 3 -7.99 12.61 3.85
CA PHE A 3 -9.39 12.30 3.62
C PHE A 3 -10.16 12.16 4.94
N HIS A 4 -11.44 12.52 4.91
CA HIS A 4 -12.36 12.37 6.04
C HIS A 4 -12.76 10.90 6.17
N ALA A 5 -12.09 10.14 7.03
CA ALA A 5 -12.42 8.73 7.24
C ALA A 5 -13.71 8.57 8.06
N THR A 6 -13.97 9.52 8.95
CA THR A 6 -15.26 9.69 9.65
C THR A 6 -15.64 11.16 9.67
N LYS A 7 -16.86 11.50 10.13
CA LYS A 7 -17.29 12.90 10.28
C LYS A 7 -16.37 13.76 11.16
N GLU A 8 -15.59 13.12 12.03
CA GLU A 8 -14.79 13.80 13.06
C GLU A 8 -13.29 13.58 12.90
N LYS A 9 -12.85 12.73 11.96
CA LYS A 9 -11.45 12.32 11.84
C LYS A 9 -10.93 12.40 10.42
N ASP A 10 -9.84 13.15 10.32
CA ASP A 10 -9.02 13.24 9.12
C ASP A 10 -7.87 12.25 9.22
N TYR A 11 -7.68 11.49 8.14
CA TYR A 11 -6.60 10.54 8.01
C TYR A 11 -5.63 11.04 6.95
N ILE A 12 -4.34 10.97 7.27
CA ILE A 12 -3.26 11.27 6.33
C ILE A 12 -2.58 9.94 5.98
N LYS A 13 -2.68 9.55 4.72
CA LYS A 13 -2.10 8.31 4.18
C LYS A 13 -1.38 8.57 2.85
N ARG A 14 -0.51 7.65 2.43
CA ARG A 14 0.17 7.71 1.12
C ARG A 14 -0.60 6.87 0.13
N VAL A 15 -0.82 7.37 -1.08
CA VAL A 15 -1.41 6.57 -2.16
C VAL A 15 -0.36 5.58 -2.68
N ILE A 16 -0.72 4.31 -2.71
CA ILE A 16 0.11 3.18 -3.15
C ILE A 16 -0.35 2.65 -4.51
N GLY A 17 -1.65 2.68 -4.80
CA GLY A 17 -2.20 2.24 -6.09
C GLY A 17 -3.24 3.22 -6.65
N LEU A 18 -3.18 3.46 -7.96
CA LEU A 18 -4.14 4.25 -8.72
C LEU A 18 -5.13 3.35 -9.47
N PRO A 19 -6.27 3.87 -9.96
CA PRO A 19 -7.23 3.10 -10.74
C PRO A 19 -6.57 2.27 -11.85
N GLY A 20 -6.85 0.97 -11.85
CA GLY A 20 -6.29 0.00 -12.81
C GLY A 20 -5.00 -0.69 -12.36
N ASP A 21 -4.35 -0.23 -11.29
CA ASP A 21 -3.11 -0.83 -10.81
C ASP A 21 -3.37 -2.18 -10.12
N THR A 22 -2.49 -3.16 -10.35
CA THR A 22 -2.30 -4.29 -9.44
C THR A 22 -1.30 -3.88 -8.35
N VAL A 23 -1.52 -4.36 -7.12
CA VAL A 23 -0.64 -4.11 -5.98
C VAL A 23 -0.33 -5.43 -5.30
N GLU A 24 0.95 -5.67 -5.06
CA GLU A 24 1.44 -6.83 -4.32
C GLU A 24 2.62 -6.41 -3.43
N TYR A 25 2.62 -6.87 -2.18
CA TYR A 25 3.81 -6.91 -1.35
C TYR A 25 4.34 -8.32 -1.26
N LYS A 26 5.64 -8.45 -1.51
CA LYS A 26 6.37 -9.70 -1.32
C LYS A 26 7.74 -9.44 -0.75
N ASN A 27 8.01 -10.03 0.40
CA ASN A 27 9.25 -9.88 1.17
C ASN A 27 9.59 -8.41 1.41
N ASP A 28 8.59 -7.64 1.88
CA ASP A 28 8.71 -6.20 2.19
C ASP A 28 9.08 -5.32 0.97
N VAL A 29 8.83 -5.82 -0.25
CA VAL A 29 8.97 -5.07 -1.51
C VAL A 29 7.60 -4.87 -2.12
N LEU A 30 7.26 -3.61 -2.39
CA LEU A 30 6.08 -3.21 -3.15
C LEU A 30 6.27 -3.49 -4.64
N TYR A 31 5.29 -4.12 -5.26
CA TYR A 31 5.14 -4.28 -6.70
C TYR A 31 3.85 -3.60 -7.15
N VAL A 32 3.96 -2.71 -8.13
CA VAL A 32 2.81 -2.07 -8.80
C VAL A 32 2.87 -2.45 -10.27
N ASN A 33 1.81 -3.09 -10.78
CA ASN A 33 1.80 -3.64 -12.15
C ASN A 33 3.03 -4.51 -12.46
N ASP A 34 3.33 -5.44 -11.54
CA ASP A 34 4.47 -6.37 -11.58
C ASP A 34 5.87 -5.71 -11.58
N LYS A 35 5.95 -4.39 -11.34
CA LYS A 35 7.21 -3.64 -11.27
C LYS A 35 7.54 -3.32 -9.82
N ALA A 36 8.72 -3.72 -9.38
CA ALA A 36 9.23 -3.39 -8.06
C ALA A 36 9.38 -1.88 -7.89
N TYR A 37 8.88 -1.35 -6.78
CA TYR A 37 8.92 0.06 -6.44
C TYR A 37 9.75 0.29 -5.18
N LYS A 38 10.64 1.29 -5.24
CA LYS A 38 11.50 1.63 -4.09
C LYS A 38 10.82 2.65 -3.20
N GLU A 39 10.73 2.32 -1.91
CA GLU A 39 10.08 3.15 -0.90
C GLU A 39 11.11 3.73 0.07
N ALA A 40 11.93 4.66 -0.40
CA ALA A 40 13.00 5.26 0.42
C ALA A 40 12.48 5.93 1.72
N TYR A 41 11.21 6.35 1.73
CA TYR A 41 10.54 6.89 2.91
C TYR A 41 10.28 5.84 4.02
N LEU A 42 10.41 4.55 3.73
CA LEU A 42 10.30 3.48 4.72
C LEU A 42 11.66 3.06 5.31
N ASN A 43 12.78 3.57 4.79
CA ASN A 43 14.11 3.10 5.16
C ASN A 43 14.39 3.15 6.67
N GLU A 44 14.00 4.23 7.34
CA GLU A 44 14.21 4.36 8.79
C GLU A 44 13.33 3.37 9.56
N TYR A 45 12.06 3.24 9.20
CA TYR A 45 11.13 2.28 9.82
C TYR A 45 11.58 0.82 9.63
N LYS A 46 12.14 0.49 8.46
CA LYS A 46 12.70 -0.85 8.20
C LYS A 46 13.93 -1.14 9.05
N LYS A 47 14.75 -0.14 9.37
CA LYS A 47 15.90 -0.31 10.29
C LYS A 47 15.44 -0.52 11.74
N GLU A 48 14.33 0.08 12.12
CA GLU A 48 13.73 -0.05 13.46
C GLU A 48 12.94 -1.35 13.64
N THR A 49 12.57 -2.02 12.55
CA THR A 49 11.88 -3.31 12.59
C THR A 49 12.86 -4.39 13.02
N THR A 50 12.64 -4.95 14.21
CA THR A 50 13.53 -5.97 14.80
C THR A 50 13.04 -7.40 14.60
N ASP A 51 11.76 -7.58 14.26
CA ASP A 51 11.13 -8.88 14.06
C ASP A 51 10.16 -8.82 12.87
N GLY A 52 10.34 -9.72 11.90
CA GLY A 52 9.55 -9.78 10.67
C GLY A 52 9.79 -8.64 9.66
N PRO A 53 9.03 -8.63 8.54
CA PRO A 53 9.02 -7.54 7.58
C PRO A 53 8.22 -6.32 8.12
N LEU A 54 8.57 -5.11 7.67
CA LEU A 54 7.77 -3.92 8.02
C LEU A 54 6.35 -4.00 7.43
N THR A 55 6.25 -4.50 6.20
CA THR A 55 4.98 -4.76 5.52
C THR A 55 4.85 -6.24 5.18
N GLU A 56 3.80 -6.86 5.69
CA GLU A 56 3.48 -8.26 5.43
C GLU A 56 3.18 -8.52 3.95
N ASN A 57 3.31 -9.78 3.55
CA ASN A 57 3.00 -10.20 2.18
C ASN A 57 1.49 -10.13 1.93
N PHE A 58 1.08 -9.53 0.82
CA PHE A 58 -0.30 -9.56 0.34
C PHE A 58 -0.39 -9.27 -1.15
N LYS A 59 -1.47 -9.72 -1.79
CA LYS A 59 -1.97 -9.19 -3.06
C LYS A 59 -3.24 -8.41 -2.83
N LEU A 60 -3.48 -7.35 -3.61
CA LEU A 60 -4.71 -6.56 -3.55
C LEU A 60 -5.97 -7.43 -3.57
N GLU A 61 -5.96 -8.49 -4.39
CA GLU A 61 -7.06 -9.44 -4.53
C GLU A 61 -7.35 -10.21 -3.24
N GLU A 62 -6.34 -10.55 -2.45
CA GLU A 62 -6.49 -11.33 -1.22
C GLU A 62 -7.15 -10.50 -0.10
N ILE A 63 -6.87 -9.19 -0.07
CA ILE A 63 -7.36 -8.27 0.97
C ILE A 63 -8.67 -7.57 0.58
N THR A 64 -8.93 -7.37 -0.71
CA THR A 64 -10.10 -6.60 -1.20
C THR A 64 -11.07 -7.42 -2.05
N GLY A 65 -10.66 -8.60 -2.53
CA GLY A 65 -11.39 -9.37 -3.54
C GLY A 65 -11.36 -8.74 -4.94
N LYS A 66 -10.53 -7.72 -5.17
CA LYS A 66 -10.38 -7.02 -6.46
C LYS A 66 -8.97 -7.22 -7.02
N LYS A 67 -8.89 -7.60 -8.30
CA LYS A 67 -7.60 -7.80 -8.99
C LYS A 67 -6.83 -6.49 -9.21
N THR A 68 -7.54 -5.40 -9.46
CA THR A 68 -6.98 -4.07 -9.68
C THR A 68 -7.76 -3.03 -8.88
N VAL A 69 -7.13 -1.89 -8.58
CA VAL A 69 -7.82 -0.76 -7.95
C VAL A 69 -8.99 -0.30 -8.83
N PRO A 70 -10.22 -0.22 -8.31
CA PRO A 70 -11.38 0.18 -9.10
C PRO A 70 -11.31 1.61 -9.66
N LYS A 71 -12.09 1.88 -10.70
CA LYS A 71 -12.20 3.23 -11.28
C LYS A 71 -12.79 4.20 -10.25
N GLY A 72 -12.10 5.32 -10.02
CA GLY A 72 -12.53 6.35 -9.07
C GLY A 72 -12.05 6.12 -7.63
N GLU A 73 -11.30 5.04 -7.39
CA GLU A 73 -10.73 4.71 -6.08
C GLU A 73 -9.20 4.79 -6.11
N VAL A 74 -8.59 4.89 -4.93
CA VAL A 74 -7.14 4.76 -4.73
C VAL A 74 -6.88 3.80 -3.57
N PHE A 75 -5.78 3.07 -3.64
CA PHE A 75 -5.31 2.23 -2.53
C PHE A 75 -4.32 3.03 -1.68
N VAL A 76 -4.56 3.12 -0.37
CA VAL A 76 -3.83 3.98 0.59
C VAL A 76 -3.48 3.26 1.89
#